data_AF-A0A537MRA3-F1
#
_entry.id   AF-A0A537MRA3-F1
#
_cell.length_a   1.000
_cell.length_b   1.000
_cell.length_c   1.000
_cell.angle_alpha   90.00
_cell.angle_beta   90.00
_cell.angle_gamma   90.00
#
_symmetry.space_group_name_H-M   'P 1'
#
loop_
_entity.id
_entity.type
_entity.pdbx_description
1 polymer ?
#
loop_
_entity_poly.entity_id
_entity_poly.type
_entity_poly.pdbx_seq_one_letter_code
_entity_poly.pdbx_strand_id
1 'polypeptide(L)'
;MAAVGIVGGLGVGATVHYYKQITAACKARGLVPDLAIVHADVEYGQGLIRAGKLGELAQYLAGFIERLARAGAETAVLPAVTPHICIAELTPLLPIPLIDIVAVLAGELRRRKIRRIALWARSSPCRAACGASLPASRSSSRSPTRSPSSARPTSASSTAAARRTTPTACAASPATCSAATASRRSCWPAPTSR
;
A
#
# COMPACT_ATOMS: atom_id res chain seq x y z
N MET A 1 -10.50 -0.79 27.50
CA MET A 1 -11.18 -1.01 26.20
C MET A 1 -10.10 -1.56 25.28
N ALA A 2 -10.41 -2.54 24.42
CA ALA A 2 -9.36 -3.22 23.65
C ALA A 2 -8.53 -2.23 22.82
N ALA A 3 -7.22 -2.23 23.00
CA ALA A 3 -6.30 -1.34 22.28
C ALA A 3 -6.12 -1.83 20.83
N VAL A 4 -6.30 -0.93 19.85
CA VAL A 4 -6.28 -1.31 18.42
C VAL A 4 -5.05 -0.76 17.71
N GLY A 5 -4.28 -1.66 17.11
CA GLY A 5 -3.12 -1.35 16.29
C GLY A 5 -3.48 -1.17 14.81
N ILE A 6 -3.03 -0.08 14.19
CA ILE A 6 -3.24 0.20 12.76
C ILE A 6 -1.88 0.17 12.04
N VAL A 7 -1.74 -0.72 11.05
CA VAL A 7 -0.59 -0.71 10.13
C VAL A 7 -0.87 0.29 9.01
N GLY A 8 -0.61 1.57 9.30
CA GLY A 8 -0.75 2.66 8.35
C GLY A 8 0.34 2.68 7.28
N GLY A 9 0.32 3.72 6.44
CA GLY A 9 1.34 3.93 5.40
C GLY A 9 1.08 3.19 4.09
N LEU A 10 0.34 2.07 4.11
CA LEU A 10 -0.15 1.31 2.93
C LEU A 10 -1.15 2.06 2.02
N GLY A 11 -1.17 3.40 2.12
CA GLY A 11 -2.19 4.31 1.64
C GLY A 11 -2.48 5.36 2.71
N VAL A 12 -1.73 6.47 2.70
CA VAL A 12 -1.82 7.53 3.73
C VAL A 12 -3.27 8.02 3.93
N GLY A 13 -3.98 8.30 2.84
CA GLY A 13 -5.39 8.72 2.89
C GLY A 13 -6.32 7.67 3.52
N ALA A 14 -6.06 6.38 3.34
CA ALA A 14 -6.82 5.32 4.00
C ALA A 14 -6.54 5.28 5.50
N THR A 15 -5.27 5.41 5.92
CA THR A 15 -4.91 5.48 7.35
C THR A 15 -5.63 6.64 8.05
N VAL A 16 -5.61 7.83 7.43
CA VAL A 16 -6.32 9.02 7.94
C VAL A 16 -7.84 8.81 7.97
N HIS A 17 -8.42 8.15 6.97
CA HIS A 17 -9.84 7.83 6.94
C HIS A 17 -10.25 6.90 8.10
N TYR A 18 -9.52 5.79 8.30
CA TYR A 18 -9.79 4.85 9.39
C TYR A 18 -9.69 5.53 10.76
N TYR A 19 -8.63 6.31 11.00
CA TYR A 19 -8.48 7.08 12.25
C TYR A 19 -9.67 8.02 12.50
N LYS A 20 -10.11 8.77 11.48
CA LYS A 20 -11.28 9.66 11.59
C LYS A 20 -12.57 8.91 11.88
N GLN A 21 -12.82 7.78 11.22
CA GLN A 21 -14.04 6.99 11.44
C GLN A 21 -14.07 6.33 12.82
N ILE A 22 -12.95 5.75 13.26
CA ILE A 22 -12.84 5.12 14.59
C ILE A 22 -13.03 6.17 15.69
N THR A 23 -12.33 7.30 15.61
CA THR A 23 -12.44 8.37 16.61
C THR A 23 -13.85 8.99 16.66
N ALA A 24 -14.51 9.19 15.51
CA ALA A 24 -15.89 9.64 15.45
C ALA A 24 -16.88 8.62 16.06
N ALA A 25 -16.73 7.33 15.76
CA ALA A 25 -17.57 6.27 16.30
C ALA A 25 -17.40 6.08 17.81
N CYS A 26 -16.17 6.20 18.33
CA CYS A 26 -15.92 6.20 19.77
C CYS A 26 -16.51 7.44 20.45
N LYS A 27 -16.32 8.64 19.89
CA LYS A 27 -16.92 9.89 20.41
C LYS A 27 -18.45 9.81 20.48
N ALA A 28 -19.11 9.26 19.46
CA ALA A 28 -20.56 9.06 19.45
C ALA A 28 -21.07 8.11 20.54
N ARG A 29 -20.19 7.29 21.14
CA ARG A 29 -20.47 6.37 22.24
C ARG A 29 -19.98 6.89 23.60
N GLY A 30 -19.45 8.11 23.67
CA GLY A 30 -18.82 8.66 24.89
C GLY A 30 -17.48 8.02 25.26
N LEU A 31 -16.82 7.35 24.31
CA LEU A 31 -15.59 6.59 24.54
C LEU A 31 -14.37 7.30 23.92
N VAL A 32 -13.23 7.22 24.59
CA VAL A 32 -11.92 7.60 24.03
C VAL A 32 -11.28 6.34 23.43
N PRO A 33 -10.87 6.35 22.14
CA PRO A 33 -10.24 5.20 21.50
C PRO A 33 -8.78 5.05 21.95
N ASP A 34 -8.38 3.82 22.28
CA ASP A 34 -6.99 3.45 22.52
C ASP A 34 -6.39 2.90 21.21
N LEU A 35 -5.39 3.59 20.66
CA LEU A 35 -4.89 3.39 19.30
C LEU A 35 -3.37 3.53 19.21
N ALA A 36 -2.73 2.50 18.65
CA ALA A 36 -1.35 2.56 18.21
C ALA A 36 -1.30 2.56 16.67
N ILE A 37 -0.50 3.44 16.06
CA ILE A 37 -0.34 3.52 14.60
C ILE A 37 1.13 3.40 14.25
N VAL A 38 1.46 2.42 13.39
CA VAL A 38 2.78 2.30 12.74
C VAL A 38 2.66 2.66 11.27
N HIS A 39 3.75 3.08 10.65
CA HIS A 39 3.79 3.47 9.24
C HIS A 39 4.65 2.49 8.45
N ALA A 40 4.05 1.80 7.48
CA ALA A 40 4.74 0.94 6.53
C ALA A 40 5.07 1.72 5.24
N ASP A 41 6.21 1.37 4.62
CA ASP A 41 6.51 1.78 3.24
C ASP A 41 5.62 0.98 2.27
N VAL A 42 4.81 1.71 1.50
CA VAL A 42 3.89 1.14 0.51
C VAL A 42 4.59 0.73 -0.79
N GLU A 43 5.68 1.38 -1.18
CA GLU A 43 6.40 1.05 -2.40
C GLU A 43 7.25 -0.20 -2.23
N TYR A 44 7.84 -0.40 -1.04
CA TYR A 44 8.46 -1.67 -0.67
C TYR A 44 7.44 -2.82 -0.70
N GLY A 45 6.29 -2.65 -0.04
CA GLY A 45 5.22 -3.66 -0.04
C GLY A 45 4.67 -3.96 -1.44
N GLN A 46 4.47 -2.94 -2.27
CA GLN A 46 4.11 -3.12 -3.68
C GLN A 46 5.21 -3.82 -4.50
N GLY A 47 6.50 -3.57 -4.19
CA GLY A 47 7.62 -4.27 -4.81
C GLY A 47 7.54 -5.78 -4.59
N LEU A 48 7.30 -6.21 -3.35
CA LEU A 48 7.12 -7.64 -3.02
C LEU A 48 5.91 -8.26 -3.74
N ILE A 49 4.79 -7.53 -3.81
CA ILE A 49 3.59 -7.96 -4.55
C ILE A 49 3.88 -8.11 -6.05
N ARG A 50 4.56 -7.13 -6.67
CA ARG A 50 4.96 -7.16 -8.09
C ARG A 50 5.91 -8.32 -8.40
N ALA A 51 6.74 -8.71 -7.44
CA ALA A 51 7.67 -9.83 -7.55
C ALA A 51 7.08 -11.21 -7.14
N GLY A 52 5.80 -11.27 -6.74
CA GLY A 52 5.15 -12.52 -6.28
C GLY A 52 5.64 -13.06 -4.94
N LYS A 53 6.41 -12.27 -4.18
CA LYS A 53 7.08 -12.67 -2.93
C LYS A 53 6.12 -12.58 -1.73
N LEU A 54 5.08 -13.43 -1.71
CA LEU A 54 4.03 -13.38 -0.68
C LEU A 54 4.53 -13.69 0.74
N GLY A 55 5.48 -14.62 0.89
CA GLY A 55 6.09 -14.93 2.20
C GLY A 55 6.91 -13.77 2.77
N GLU A 56 7.68 -13.04 1.94
CA GLU A 56 8.40 -11.84 2.37
C GLU A 56 7.43 -10.70 2.71
N LEU A 57 6.32 -10.57 1.98
CA LEU A 57 5.26 -9.60 2.30
C LEU A 57 4.59 -9.92 3.64
N ALA A 58 4.33 -11.19 3.92
CA ALA A 58 3.78 -11.65 5.21
C ALA A 58 4.75 -11.34 6.36
N GLN A 59 6.04 -11.66 6.22
CA GLN A 59 7.07 -11.31 7.23
C GLN A 59 7.17 -9.79 7.45
N TYR A 60 7.16 -9.01 6.36
CA TYR A 60 7.19 -7.54 6.42
C TYR A 60 6.00 -6.97 7.21
N LEU A 61 4.78 -7.47 6.96
CA LEU A 61 3.56 -7.05 7.66
C LEU A 61 3.52 -7.55 9.11
N ALA A 62 3.94 -8.80 9.36
CA ALA A 62 4.03 -9.38 10.71
C ALA A 62 4.94 -8.56 11.63
N GLY A 63 6.09 -8.08 11.13
CA GLY A 63 6.98 -7.21 11.90
C GLY A 63 6.38 -5.87 12.34
N PHE A 64 5.38 -5.34 11.61
CA PHE A 64 4.60 -4.18 12.08
C PHE A 64 3.59 -4.58 13.16
N ILE A 65 2.95 -5.74 13.02
CA ILE A 65 1.94 -6.24 13.96
C ILE A 65 2.60 -6.66 15.29
N GLU A 66 3.79 -7.26 15.27
CA GLU A 66 4.59 -7.53 16.47
C GLU A 66 4.94 -6.23 17.21
N ARG A 67 5.37 -5.19 16.48
CA ARG A 67 5.65 -3.86 17.06
C ARG A 67 4.41 -3.22 17.68
N LEU A 68 3.23 -3.43 17.11
CA LEU A 68 1.95 -2.97 17.67
C LEU A 68 1.58 -3.77 18.93
N ALA A 69 1.73 -5.09 18.92
CA ALA A 69 1.52 -5.93 20.11
C ALA A 69 2.43 -5.52 21.28
N ARG A 70 3.71 -5.26 20.99
CA ARG A 70 4.69 -4.74 21.96
C ARG A 70 4.42 -3.30 22.42
N ALA A 71 3.61 -2.55 21.68
CA ALA A 71 3.09 -1.24 22.09
C ALA A 71 1.76 -1.34 22.86
N GLY A 72 1.28 -2.54 23.18
CA GLY A 72 0.06 -2.79 23.96
C GLY A 72 -1.20 -3.04 23.13
N ALA A 73 -1.13 -3.10 21.79
CA ALA A 73 -2.31 -3.40 20.98
C ALA A 73 -2.77 -4.86 21.15
N GLU A 74 -4.05 -5.05 21.46
CA GLU A 74 -4.70 -6.36 21.60
C GLU A 74 -5.19 -6.93 20.26
N THR A 75 -5.33 -6.08 19.24
CA THR A 75 -5.83 -6.45 17.91
C THR A 75 -5.25 -5.53 16.84
N ALA A 76 -4.92 -6.08 15.67
CA ALA A 76 -4.39 -5.32 14.54
C ALA A 76 -5.42 -5.10 13.42
N VAL A 77 -5.18 -4.09 12.59
CA VAL A 77 -5.95 -3.79 11.36
C VAL A 77 -5.01 -3.38 10.23
N LEU A 78 -5.24 -3.92 9.02
CA LEU A 78 -4.63 -3.47 7.77
C LEU A 78 -5.64 -2.58 7.00
N PRO A 79 -5.49 -1.24 6.97
CA PRO A 79 -6.41 -0.31 6.29
C PRO A 79 -6.22 -0.29 4.75
N ALA A 80 -5.97 -1.44 4.14
CA ALA A 80 -5.81 -1.62 2.69
C ALA A 80 -6.20 -3.05 2.28
N VAL A 81 -6.89 -3.21 1.14
CA VAL A 81 -7.36 -4.53 0.68
C VAL A 81 -6.22 -5.40 0.16
N THR A 82 -5.39 -4.86 -0.75
CA THR A 82 -4.30 -5.59 -1.43
C THR A 82 -3.39 -6.46 -0.53
N PRO A 83 -2.88 -6.01 0.65
CA PRO A 83 -2.01 -6.85 1.49
C PRO A 83 -2.67 -8.15 1.99
N HIS A 84 -4.01 -8.23 2.03
CA HIS A 84 -4.72 -9.46 2.40
C HIS A 84 -4.55 -10.61 1.38
N ILE A 85 -3.85 -10.40 0.26
CA ILE A 85 -3.43 -11.50 -0.62
C ILE A 85 -2.54 -12.53 0.08
N CYS A 86 -1.70 -12.10 1.03
CA CYS A 86 -0.81 -12.98 1.81
C CYS A 86 -1.41 -13.37 3.17
N ILE A 87 -2.74 -13.31 3.33
CA ILE A 87 -3.40 -13.55 4.63
C ILE A 87 -3.15 -14.97 5.17
N ALA A 88 -2.98 -15.95 4.29
CA ALA A 88 -2.72 -17.35 4.65
C ALA A 88 -1.31 -17.53 5.23
N GLU A 89 -0.31 -16.83 4.67
CA GLU A 89 1.07 -16.81 5.14
C GLU A 89 1.26 -15.87 6.34
N LEU A 90 0.45 -14.81 6.42
CA LEU A 90 0.52 -13.80 7.48
C LEU A 90 -0.07 -14.30 8.80
N THR A 91 -1.27 -14.89 8.77
CA THR A 91 -2.04 -15.25 9.98
C THR A 91 -1.24 -16.13 10.98
N PRO A 92 -0.49 -17.16 10.56
CA PRO A 92 0.32 -17.98 11.47
C PRO A 92 1.48 -17.24 12.16
N LEU A 93 1.89 -16.08 11.64
CA LEU A 93 3.01 -15.29 12.16
C LEU A 93 2.58 -14.25 13.21
N LEU A 94 1.27 -14.09 13.46
CA LEU A 94 0.77 -12.97 14.25
C LEU A 94 0.69 -13.29 15.75
N PRO A 95 1.27 -12.45 16.63
CA PRO A 95 1.12 -12.60 18.08
C PRO A 95 -0.24 -12.10 18.60
N ILE A 96 -0.99 -11.35 17.79
CA ILE A 96 -2.30 -10.78 18.13
C ILE A 96 -3.27 -10.96 16.95
N PRO A 97 -4.59 -11.08 17.20
CA PRO A 97 -5.58 -11.24 16.14
C PRO A 97 -5.58 -10.05 15.16
N LEU A 98 -5.79 -10.36 13.89
CA LEU A 98 -5.93 -9.38 12.80
C LEU A 98 -7.38 -9.32 12.30
N ILE A 99 -7.93 -8.12 12.21
CA ILE A 99 -9.23 -7.87 11.58
C ILE A 99 -9.04 -7.88 10.06
N ASP A 100 -9.36 -9.01 9.43
CA ASP A 100 -9.45 -9.12 7.97
C ASP A 100 -10.72 -8.42 7.44
N ILE A 101 -10.51 -7.37 6.64
CA ILE A 101 -11.60 -6.63 5.99
C ILE A 101 -12.43 -7.51 5.05
N VAL A 102 -11.83 -8.50 4.40
CA VAL A 102 -12.50 -9.40 3.44
C VAL A 102 -13.44 -10.34 4.18
N ALA A 103 -12.99 -10.98 5.27
CA ALA A 103 -13.84 -11.78 6.15
C ALA A 103 -15.01 -10.97 6.74
N VAL A 104 -14.76 -9.74 7.21
CA VAL A 104 -15.81 -8.86 7.76
C VAL A 104 -16.86 -8.51 6.69
N LEU A 105 -16.42 -8.11 5.49
CA LEU A 105 -17.32 -7.82 4.37
C LEU A 105 -18.11 -9.06 3.94
N ALA A 106 -17.48 -10.24 3.83
CA ALA A 106 -18.15 -11.48 3.50
C ALA A 106 -19.19 -11.89 4.57
N GLY A 107 -18.88 -11.68 5.85
CA GLY A 107 -19.83 -11.85 6.96
C GLY A 107 -21.06 -10.96 6.81
N GLU A 108 -20.86 -9.67 6.53
CA GLU A 108 -21.94 -8.69 6.39
C GLU A 108 -22.82 -8.95 5.15
N LEU A 109 -22.22 -9.34 4.02
CA LEU A 109 -22.95 -9.71 2.81
C LEU A 109 -23.84 -10.95 3.02
N ARG A 110 -23.31 -11.97 3.73
CA ARG A 110 -24.11 -13.14 4.16
C ARG A 110 -25.25 -12.72 5.08
N ARG A 111 -24.99 -11.88 6.09
CA ARG A 111 -26.01 -11.37 7.03
C ARG A 111 -27.15 -10.64 6.31
N ARG A 112 -26.83 -9.83 5.30
CA ARG A 112 -27.81 -9.11 4.47
C ARG A 112 -28.41 -9.95 3.33
N LYS A 113 -28.03 -11.22 3.19
CA LYS A 113 -28.44 -12.15 2.10
C LYS A 113 -28.13 -11.62 0.68
N ILE A 114 -27.12 -10.74 0.54
CA ILE A 114 -26.73 -10.14 -0.75
C ILE A 114 -25.89 -11.16 -1.52
N ARG A 115 -26.37 -11.60 -2.69
CA ARG A 115 -25.73 -12.64 -3.52
C ARG A 115 -24.86 -12.12 -4.67
N ARG A 116 -24.96 -10.83 -5.02
CA ARG A 116 -24.23 -10.23 -6.14
C ARG A 116 -23.79 -8.82 -5.77
N ILE A 117 -22.52 -8.54 -5.96
CA ILE A 117 -21.90 -7.23 -5.74
C ILE A 117 -21.06 -6.85 -6.96
N ALA A 118 -20.88 -5.55 -7.19
CA ALA A 118 -19.85 -5.03 -8.08
C ALA A 118 -18.63 -4.64 -7.23
N LEU A 119 -17.45 -5.14 -7.58
CA LEU A 119 -16.20 -4.76 -6.93
C LEU A 119 -15.54 -3.63 -7.73
N TRP A 120 -15.44 -2.44 -7.13
CA TRP A 120 -14.63 -1.35 -7.67
C TRP A 120 -13.30 -1.27 -6.91
N ALA A 121 -12.22 -1.51 -7.64
CA ALA A 121 -10.85 -1.36 -7.15
C ALA A 121 -9.99 -0.77 -8.28
N ARG A 122 -8.92 -0.05 -7.91
CA ARG A 122 -7.85 0.30 -8.86
C ARG A 122 -7.27 -1.01 -9.40
N SER A 123 -6.91 -1.04 -10.68
CA SER A 123 -6.24 -2.18 -11.30
C SER A 123 -4.87 -2.43 -10.66
N SER A 124 -4.82 -3.26 -9.63
CA SER A 124 -3.61 -3.94 -9.18
C SER A 124 -3.35 -5.15 -10.10
N PRO A 125 -2.12 -5.73 -10.09
CA PRO A 125 -1.84 -6.97 -10.81
C PRO A 125 -2.74 -8.16 -10.39
N CYS A 126 -3.34 -8.07 -9.20
CA CYS A 126 -4.13 -9.13 -8.57
C CYS A 126 -5.57 -9.25 -9.10
N ARG A 127 -5.74 -9.42 -10.42
CA ARG A 127 -7.06 -9.76 -11.01
C ARG A 127 -7.52 -11.18 -10.63
N ALA A 128 -6.59 -12.11 -10.36
CA ALA A 128 -6.89 -13.50 -10.05
C ALA A 128 -7.21 -13.77 -8.57
N ALA A 129 -6.39 -13.26 -7.64
CA ALA A 129 -6.45 -13.66 -6.23
C ALA A 129 -7.73 -13.20 -5.49
N CYS A 130 -8.13 -11.93 -5.63
CA CYS A 130 -9.36 -11.43 -4.99
C CYS A 130 -10.65 -12.00 -5.61
N GLY A 131 -10.57 -12.64 -6.78
CA GLY A 131 -11.72 -13.30 -7.42
C GLY A 131 -12.04 -14.67 -6.84
N ALA A 132 -11.11 -15.29 -6.10
CA ALA A 132 -11.27 -16.66 -5.58
C ALA A 132 -11.97 -16.73 -4.21
N SER A 133 -11.86 -15.68 -3.38
CA SER A 133 -12.47 -15.61 -2.04
C SER A 133 -13.87 -14.98 -2.01
N LEU A 134 -14.39 -14.57 -3.17
CA LEU A 134 -15.76 -14.06 -3.36
C LEU A 134 -16.53 -14.98 -4.33
N PRO A 135 -17.84 -15.19 -4.14
CA PRO A 135 -18.62 -16.06 -5.03
C PRO A 135 -18.57 -15.54 -6.47
N ALA A 136 -18.18 -16.44 -7.39
CA ALA A 136 -17.71 -16.10 -8.73
C ALA A 136 -18.66 -15.17 -9.52
N SER A 137 -18.19 -13.95 -9.81
CA SER A 137 -18.84 -13.05 -10.76
C SER A 137 -18.10 -13.09 -12.11
N ARG A 138 -18.82 -13.42 -13.19
CA ARG A 138 -18.30 -13.29 -14.56
C ARG A 138 -18.07 -11.81 -14.86
N SER A 139 -16.82 -11.38 -15.02
CA SER A 139 -16.50 -10.03 -15.50
C SER A 139 -16.44 -10.00 -17.03
N SER A 140 -17.38 -9.33 -17.68
CA SER A 140 -17.27 -8.96 -19.09
C SER A 140 -16.44 -7.67 -19.24
N SER A 141 -15.16 -7.79 -19.54
CA SER A 141 -14.34 -6.64 -19.90
C SER A 141 -14.56 -6.27 -21.37
N ARG A 142 -15.40 -5.25 -21.64
CA ARG A 142 -15.27 -4.50 -22.90
C ARG A 142 -14.16 -3.47 -22.73
N SER A 143 -13.04 -3.71 -23.42
CA SER A 143 -12.02 -2.69 -23.65
C SER A 143 -12.63 -1.54 -24.46
N PRO A 144 -12.42 -0.26 -24.10
CA PRO A 144 -12.78 0.84 -24.98
C PRO A 144 -11.88 0.76 -26.21
N THR A 145 -12.48 0.48 -27.37
CA THR A 145 -11.78 0.51 -28.67
C THR A 145 -11.30 1.93 -28.94
N ARG A 146 -9.98 2.09 -28.91
CA ARG A 146 -9.29 3.35 -29.18
C ARG A 146 -9.40 3.69 -30.68
N SER A 147 -10.28 4.63 -31.01
CA SER A 147 -10.42 5.14 -32.38
C SER A 147 -9.15 5.90 -32.81
N PRO A 148 -8.65 5.70 -34.03
CA PRO A 148 -7.48 6.43 -34.52
C PRO A 148 -7.88 7.85 -34.94
N SER A 149 -7.37 8.86 -34.24
CA SER A 149 -7.39 10.25 -34.71
C SER A 149 -6.44 10.38 -35.91
N SER A 150 -6.86 11.15 -36.91
CA SER A 150 -6.22 11.24 -38.22
C SER A 150 -4.84 11.89 -38.18
N ALA A 151 -3.90 11.30 -38.92
CA ALA A 151 -2.68 11.98 -39.33
C ALA A 151 -2.97 13.00 -40.44
N ARG A 152 -2.23 14.12 -40.46
CA ARG A 152 -2.07 14.97 -41.65
C ARG A 152 -0.61 15.45 -41.72
N PRO A 153 0.06 15.36 -42.89
CA PRO A 153 1.49 15.60 -42.98
C PRO A 153 1.81 17.06 -43.33
N THR A 154 3.02 17.51 -42.97
CA THR A 154 3.75 18.58 -43.67
C THR A 154 5.23 18.21 -43.75
N SER A 155 5.89 18.71 -44.78
CA SER A 155 7.17 18.21 -45.31
C SER A 155 8.42 18.91 -44.77
N ALA A 156 9.56 18.28 -45.05
CA ALA A 156 10.92 18.85 -45.16
C ALA A 156 10.95 20.26 -45.82
N SER A 157 11.97 21.12 -45.67
CA SER A 157 13.30 21.05 -45.01
C SER A 157 13.98 22.44 -45.08
N SER A 158 14.95 22.75 -44.22
CA SER A 158 16.19 23.44 -44.65
C SER A 158 17.26 23.50 -43.54
N THR A 159 18.51 23.61 -43.99
CA THR A 159 19.74 23.55 -43.20
C THR A 159 20.23 24.96 -42.83
N ALA A 160 20.65 25.18 -41.58
CA ALA A 160 21.58 26.26 -41.24
C ALA A 160 22.39 25.93 -39.98
N ALA A 161 23.70 26.04 -40.05
CA ALA A 161 24.60 25.77 -38.93
C ALA A 161 24.98 27.06 -38.19
N ALA A 162 25.10 27.00 -36.86
CA ALA A 162 25.84 27.98 -36.07
C ALA A 162 26.52 27.30 -34.86
N ARG A 163 27.85 27.36 -34.82
CA ARG A 163 28.67 26.91 -33.68
C ARG A 163 28.77 28.01 -32.62
N ARG A 164 28.87 27.60 -31.34
CA ARG A 164 29.52 28.22 -30.15
C ARG A 164 28.77 27.69 -28.90
N THR A 165 29.34 27.31 -27.76
CA THR A 165 30.73 27.09 -27.31
C THR A 165 30.67 26.19 -26.05
N THR A 166 31.70 25.38 -25.79
CA THR A 166 31.94 24.64 -24.53
C THR A 166 32.43 25.61 -23.41
N PRO A 167 32.78 25.20 -22.16
CA PRO A 167 32.86 23.87 -21.50
C PRO A 167 32.01 23.85 -20.17
N THR A 168 32.16 23.01 -19.11
CA THR A 168 33.10 21.92 -18.72
C THR A 168 32.41 21.00 -17.68
N ALA A 169 32.66 19.67 -17.68
CA ALA A 169 32.74 18.85 -16.45
C ALA A 169 33.22 17.41 -16.74
N CYS A 170 34.48 17.18 -16.37
CA CYS A 170 35.17 15.91 -16.12
C CYS A 170 34.31 14.70 -15.70
N ALA A 171 34.51 13.59 -16.41
CA ALA A 171 34.30 12.26 -15.85
C ALA A 171 35.52 11.85 -14.99
N ALA A 172 35.27 11.19 -13.86
CA ALA A 172 36.26 10.44 -13.11
C ALA A 172 35.71 9.02 -12.84
N SER A 173 36.55 8.02 -13.02
CA SER A 173 36.20 6.59 -12.92
C SER A 173 36.63 6.00 -11.54
N PRO A 174 36.37 4.72 -11.25
CA PRO A 174 36.00 4.29 -9.88
C PRO A 174 37.18 3.99 -8.96
N ALA A 175 36.92 4.06 -7.66
CA ALA A 175 37.77 3.48 -6.62
C ALA A 175 36.91 2.68 -5.62
N THR A 176 37.36 1.46 -5.34
CA THR A 176 36.76 0.50 -4.39
C THR A 176 36.96 0.96 -2.94
N CYS A 177 35.92 0.88 -2.11
CA CYS A 177 36.11 0.76 -0.65
C CYS A 177 34.95 0.00 0.01
N SER A 178 35.27 -0.73 1.08
CA SER A 178 34.42 -1.77 1.68
C SER A 178 33.54 -1.25 2.83
N ALA A 179 32.44 -1.98 3.08
CA ALA A 179 31.68 -2.11 4.33
C ALA A 179 31.57 -0.89 5.28
N ALA A 180 30.38 -0.25 5.30
CA ALA A 180 29.92 0.51 6.47
C ALA A 180 28.39 0.43 6.65
N THR A 181 27.99 0.10 7.88
CA THR A 181 26.63 0.00 8.43
C THR A 181 25.66 1.09 7.95
N ALA A 182 24.55 0.68 7.32
CA ALA A 182 23.50 1.59 6.88
C ALA A 182 22.65 2.12 8.06
N SER A 183 23.07 3.24 8.65
CA SER A 183 22.29 3.95 9.66
C SER A 183 21.00 4.55 9.05
N ARG A 184 19.86 4.29 9.72
CA ARG A 184 18.58 4.94 9.36
C ARG A 184 18.70 6.44 9.59
N ARG A 185 18.80 7.24 8.52
CA ARG A 185 18.63 8.70 8.61
C ARG A 185 17.17 9.02 8.89
N SER A 186 16.88 9.62 10.04
CA SER A 186 15.55 10.13 10.38
C SER A 186 15.23 11.38 9.58
N CYS A 187 14.11 11.40 8.87
CA CYS A 187 13.64 12.56 8.08
C CYS A 187 13.14 13.76 8.93
N TRP A 188 13.38 13.75 10.24
CA TRP A 188 12.95 14.82 11.14
C TRP A 188 14.13 15.73 11.46
N PRO A 189 14.06 17.04 11.19
CA PRO A 189 15.03 17.98 11.73
C PRO A 189 14.93 17.99 13.25
N ALA A 190 16.07 18.05 13.93
CA ALA A 190 16.11 18.11 15.39
C ALA A 190 15.38 19.37 15.89
N PRO A 191 14.62 19.29 17.00
CA PRO A 191 13.92 20.45 17.53
C PRO A 191 14.95 21.48 18.05
N THR A 192 15.01 22.63 17.40
CA THR A 192 15.72 23.81 17.91
C THR A 192 14.96 24.36 19.11
N SER A 193 15.57 24.31 20.29
CA SER A 193 15.04 24.97 21.48
C SER A 193 15.05 26.50 21.34
N ARG A 194 14.01 27.13 21.84
CA ARG A 194 13.92 28.56 22.21
C ARG A 194 13.21 28.64 23.56
#